data_AF-A0A924UGR0-F1
#
_entry.id   AF-A0A924UGR0-F1
#
_cell.length_a   1.000
_cell.length_b   1.000
_cell.length_c   1.000
_cell.angle_alpha   90.00
_cell.angle_beta   90.00
_cell.angle_gamma   90.00
#
_symmetry.space_group_name_H-M   'P 1'
#
loop_
_entity.id
_entity.type
_entity.pdbx_description
1 polymer ?
#
loop_
_entity_poly.entity_id
_entity_poly.type
_entity_poly.pdbx_seq_one_letter_code
_entity_poly.pdbx_strand_id
1 'polypeptide(L)'
;MRFWFFAVVLIAAIMIVEFDISRRTQARVAAQRRAPATTQLPQSLPAVAAVVSPEPPVAVASEAVKPASFETRFNSEAQAMAQLQTDPNLVEKRLEDLALSLTTEDIESLKKIMNNADRNGDDRALAIELLSRKKTPQSLAALEGFVQSHQTTTKENWSRPQEFNSVGAAQAIEGIAAYPEKDKALTALDSLAKTVDESFLLDRIARSKQSLIGNTDATEEQDNGALKQFVQ
;
A
#
# COMPACT_ATOMS: atom_id res chain seq x y z
N MET A 1 -27.22 20.71 18.08
CA MET A 1 -26.14 20.20 18.95
C MET A 1 -25.85 18.74 18.60
N ARG A 2 -24.84 18.43 17.77
CA ARG A 2 -24.35 17.05 17.52
C ARG A 2 -23.10 16.90 16.63
N PHE A 3 -22.50 18.00 16.10
CA PHE A 3 -21.28 17.92 15.28
C PHE A 3 -19.96 18.00 16.08
N TRP A 4 -19.99 18.55 17.29
CA TRP A 4 -18.78 18.62 18.13
C TRP A 4 -18.30 17.24 18.60
N PHE A 5 -19.22 16.28 18.74
CA PHE A 5 -18.87 14.89 19.06
C PHE A 5 -18.04 14.22 17.95
N PHE A 6 -18.29 14.50 16.67
CA PHE A 6 -17.53 13.92 15.57
C PHE A 6 -16.10 14.47 15.49
N ALA A 7 -15.92 15.78 15.69
CA ALA A 7 -14.58 16.38 15.74
C ALA A 7 -13.77 15.90 16.96
N VAL A 8 -14.41 15.76 18.12
CA VAL A 8 -13.78 15.19 19.32
C VAL A 8 -13.45 13.72 19.14
N VAL A 9 -14.29 12.94 18.44
CA VAL A 9 -14.02 11.52 18.13
C VAL A 9 -12.89 11.37 17.12
N LEU A 10 -12.78 12.24 16.10
CA LEU A 10 -11.69 12.21 15.13
C LEU A 10 -10.34 12.59 15.77
N ILE A 11 -10.32 13.63 16.60
CA ILE A 11 -9.11 14.03 17.35
C ILE A 11 -8.76 12.95 18.39
N ALA A 12 -9.74 12.34 19.05
CA ALA A 12 -9.51 11.23 19.97
C ALA A 12 -8.99 9.98 19.23
N ALA A 13 -9.47 9.69 18.02
CA ALA A 13 -8.98 8.57 17.21
C ALA A 13 -7.51 8.76 16.81
N ILE A 14 -7.14 9.97 16.36
CA ILE A 14 -5.74 10.32 16.04
C ILE A 14 -4.87 10.20 17.30
N MET A 15 -5.31 10.75 18.44
CA MET A 15 -4.56 10.68 19.70
C MET A 15 -4.46 9.25 20.28
N ILE A 16 -5.48 8.40 20.10
CA ILE A 16 -5.44 6.98 20.53
C ILE A 16 -4.47 6.18 19.66
N VAL A 17 -4.43 6.42 18.35
CA VAL A 17 -3.47 5.79 17.44
C VAL A 17 -2.04 6.21 17.80
N GLU A 18 -1.79 7.51 18.03
CA GLU A 18 -0.47 8.01 18.44
C GLU A 18 -0.05 7.54 19.84
N PHE A 19 -0.99 7.44 20.78
CA PHE A 19 -0.73 6.95 22.14
C PHE A 19 -0.44 5.44 22.16
N ASP A 20 -1.15 4.62 21.37
CA ASP A 20 -0.88 3.18 21.25
C ASP A 20 0.48 2.91 20.56
N ILE A 21 0.81 3.68 19.51
CA ILE A 21 2.14 3.62 18.86
C ILE A 21 3.24 3.99 19.86
N SER A 22 3.06 5.05 20.64
CA SER A 22 4.03 5.49 21.65
C SER A 22 4.21 4.44 22.76
N ARG A 23 3.13 3.80 23.21
CA ARG A 23 3.17 2.76 24.26
C ARG A 23 3.82 1.47 23.78
N ARG A 24 3.57 1.06 22.53
CA ARG A 24 4.24 -0.10 21.89
C ARG A 24 5.73 0.15 21.68
N THR A 25 6.10 1.38 21.34
CA THR A 25 7.51 1.80 21.19
C THR A 25 8.25 1.72 22.51
N GLN A 26 7.66 2.22 23.61
CA GLN A 26 8.28 2.15 24.94
C GLN A 26 8.39 0.71 25.47
N ALA A 27 7.39 -0.14 25.22
CA ALA A 27 7.43 -1.56 25.62
C ALA A 27 8.50 -2.37 24.86
N ARG A 28 8.72 -2.10 23.57
CA ARG A 28 9.76 -2.76 22.76
C ARG A 28 11.17 -2.32 23.14
N VAL A 29 11.38 -1.02 23.37
CA VAL A 29 12.69 -0.49 23.84
C VAL A 29 13.05 -1.04 25.23
N ALA A 30 12.07 -1.20 26.12
CA ALA A 30 12.28 -1.80 27.44
C ALA A 30 12.62 -3.31 27.37
N ALA A 31 12.07 -4.04 26.39
CA ALA A 31 12.39 -5.45 26.14
C ALA A 31 13.79 -5.63 25.53
N GLN A 32 14.20 -4.72 24.63
CA GLN A 32 15.49 -4.78 23.94
C GLN A 32 16.68 -4.44 24.85
N ARG A 33 16.47 -3.61 25.87
CA ARG A 33 17.48 -3.33 26.92
C ARG A 33 17.70 -4.48 27.91
N ARG A 34 16.89 -5.54 27.86
CA ARG A 34 16.98 -6.71 28.77
C ARG A 34 17.58 -7.97 28.14
N ALA A 35 17.93 -7.95 26.85
CA ALA A 35 18.59 -9.09 26.21
C ALA A 35 20.11 -9.05 26.48
N PRO A 36 20.71 -10.07 27.12
CA PRO A 36 22.15 -10.14 27.30
C PRO A 36 22.85 -10.44 25.95
N ALA A 37 23.84 -9.62 25.62
CA ALA A 37 24.71 -9.83 24.47
C ALA A 37 25.54 -11.11 24.66
N THR A 38 25.32 -12.12 23.81
CA THR A 38 26.27 -13.21 23.65
C THR A 38 27.26 -12.84 22.54
N THR A 39 28.43 -12.39 22.97
CA THR A 39 29.63 -12.22 22.15
C THR A 39 30.14 -13.59 21.71
N GLN A 40 30.16 -13.86 20.41
CA GLN A 40 31.03 -14.89 19.83
C GLN A 40 32.03 -14.22 18.89
N LEU A 41 33.30 -14.30 19.29
CA LEU A 41 34.49 -13.85 18.57
C LEU A 41 34.82 -14.78 17.37
N PRO A 42 35.39 -14.26 16.27
CA PRO A 42 35.85 -15.07 15.16
C PRO A 42 37.14 -15.83 15.53
N GLN A 43 37.14 -17.15 15.31
CA GLN A 43 38.30 -18.02 15.49
C GLN A 43 39.32 -17.86 14.35
N SER A 44 40.58 -17.91 14.74
CA SER A 44 41.82 -17.71 13.99
C SER A 44 42.11 -18.76 12.90
N LEU A 45 42.73 -18.29 11.81
CA LEU A 45 43.44 -19.06 10.77
C LEU A 45 44.64 -19.85 11.33
N PRO A 46 45.02 -20.97 10.69
CA PRO A 46 46.42 -21.35 10.56
C PRO A 46 46.86 -21.30 9.09
N ALA A 47 48.07 -20.75 8.88
CA ALA A 47 48.79 -20.76 7.63
C ALA A 47 49.46 -22.12 7.38
N VAL A 48 49.31 -22.67 6.17
CA VAL A 48 50.30 -23.57 5.56
C VAL A 48 50.30 -23.31 4.05
N ALA A 49 51.46 -22.92 3.53
CA ALA A 49 51.76 -22.85 2.11
C ALA A 49 52.20 -24.22 1.59
N ALA A 50 51.67 -24.65 0.44
CA ALA A 50 52.31 -25.61 -0.45
C ALA A 50 51.80 -25.42 -1.89
N VAL A 51 52.75 -25.38 -2.82
CA VAL A 51 52.69 -25.04 -4.24
C VAL A 51 52.16 -26.20 -5.09
N VAL A 52 51.19 -25.98 -5.99
CA VAL A 52 51.01 -26.71 -7.28
C VAL A 52 50.35 -25.78 -8.34
N SER A 53 50.85 -25.87 -9.57
CA SER A 53 50.65 -25.09 -10.82
C SER A 53 49.23 -24.63 -11.25
N PRO A 54 49.15 -23.61 -12.14
CA PRO A 54 47.88 -23.08 -12.65
C PRO A 54 47.33 -23.92 -13.81
N GLU A 55 46.19 -24.58 -13.58
CA GLU A 55 45.31 -25.12 -14.62
C GLU A 55 44.17 -24.09 -14.83
N PRO A 56 43.80 -23.75 -16.09
CA PRO A 56 42.84 -22.68 -16.34
C PRO A 56 41.47 -23.04 -15.75
N PRO A 57 40.74 -22.09 -15.13
CA PRO A 57 39.44 -22.39 -14.59
C PRO A 57 38.49 -22.75 -15.72
N VAL A 58 38.00 -23.99 -15.68
CA VAL A 58 36.81 -24.45 -16.39
C VAL A 58 35.73 -23.40 -16.18
N ALA A 59 35.18 -22.89 -17.29
CA ALA A 59 34.06 -21.97 -17.29
C ALA A 59 32.90 -22.65 -16.54
N VAL A 60 32.72 -22.28 -15.27
CA VAL A 60 31.50 -22.59 -14.53
C VAL A 60 30.41 -21.85 -15.28
N ALA A 61 29.58 -22.62 -15.99
CA ALA A 61 28.37 -22.12 -16.60
C ALA A 61 27.65 -21.29 -15.55
N SER A 62 27.49 -19.99 -15.81
CA SER A 62 26.63 -19.15 -15.00
C SER A 62 25.23 -19.74 -15.12
N GLU A 63 24.83 -20.54 -14.13
CA GLU A 63 23.43 -20.86 -13.93
C GLU A 63 22.72 -19.52 -13.81
N ALA A 64 21.96 -19.18 -14.85
CA ALA A 64 21.11 -18.01 -14.86
C ALA A 64 20.21 -18.12 -13.62
N VAL A 65 20.50 -17.30 -12.61
CA VAL A 65 19.72 -17.23 -11.37
C VAL A 65 18.28 -17.00 -11.79
N LYS A 66 17.45 -18.04 -11.66
CA LYS A 66 16.04 -17.96 -12.01
C LYS A 66 15.44 -16.83 -11.16
N PRO A 67 14.73 -15.87 -11.76
CA PRO A 67 14.12 -14.79 -10.99
C PRO A 67 13.21 -15.39 -9.91
N ALA A 68 13.30 -14.86 -8.69
CA ALA A 68 12.48 -15.29 -7.57
C ALA A 68 10.99 -15.26 -7.94
N SER A 69 10.21 -16.21 -7.42
CA SER A 69 8.76 -16.25 -7.68
C SER A 69 8.10 -14.94 -7.21
N PHE A 70 6.97 -14.60 -7.81
CA PHE A 70 6.19 -13.43 -7.39
C PHE A 70 5.89 -13.45 -5.89
N GLU A 71 5.46 -14.59 -5.34
CA GLU A 71 5.15 -14.72 -3.92
C GLU A 71 6.36 -14.39 -3.04
N THR A 72 7.56 -14.84 -3.40
CA THR A 72 8.78 -14.49 -2.66
C THR A 72 9.07 -12.99 -2.72
N ARG A 73 8.94 -12.37 -3.90
CA ARG A 73 9.18 -10.93 -4.10
C ARG A 73 8.14 -10.09 -3.35
N PHE A 74 6.87 -10.46 -3.45
CA PHE A 74 5.75 -9.81 -2.75
C PHE A 74 5.93 -9.89 -1.23
N ASN A 75 6.18 -11.08 -0.69
CA ASN A 75 6.36 -11.27 0.76
C ASN A 75 7.60 -10.51 1.27
N SER A 76 8.67 -10.47 0.48
CA SER A 76 9.86 -9.67 0.81
C SER A 76 9.53 -8.18 0.91
N GLU A 77 8.75 -7.64 -0.03
CA GLU A 77 8.38 -6.22 0.01
C GLU A 77 7.37 -5.93 1.13
N ALA A 78 6.38 -6.80 1.35
CA ALA A 78 5.45 -6.68 2.46
C ALA A 78 6.18 -6.64 3.82
N GLN A 79 7.18 -7.53 4.00
CA GLN A 79 8.01 -7.53 5.20
C GLN A 79 8.89 -6.28 5.31
N ALA A 80 9.41 -5.77 4.19
CA ALA A 80 10.17 -4.52 4.17
C ALA A 80 9.30 -3.33 4.59
N MET A 81 8.07 -3.22 4.06
CA MET A 81 7.13 -2.15 4.40
C MET A 81 6.75 -2.13 5.88
N ALA A 82 6.75 -3.28 6.55
CA ALA A 82 6.50 -3.37 8.00
C ALA A 82 7.66 -2.83 8.87
N GLN A 83 8.81 -2.51 8.28
CA GLN A 83 9.98 -1.95 8.95
C GLN A 83 10.13 -0.46 8.65
N LEU A 84 10.68 0.29 9.61
CA LEU A 84 10.97 1.72 9.41
C LEU A 84 11.91 1.90 8.22
N GLN A 85 11.41 2.52 7.15
CA GLN A 85 12.19 2.84 5.97
C GLN A 85 12.89 4.18 6.16
N THR A 86 14.19 4.24 5.85
CA THR A 86 15.00 5.46 5.99
C THR A 86 15.14 6.25 4.68
N ASP A 87 14.82 5.63 3.54
CA ASP A 87 14.93 6.23 2.21
C ASP A 87 13.63 6.01 1.40
N PRO A 88 12.75 7.02 1.34
CA PRO A 88 11.51 6.94 0.58
C PRO A 88 11.72 6.73 -0.93
N ASN A 89 12.78 7.28 -1.51
CA ASN A 89 13.04 7.16 -2.94
C ASN A 89 13.42 5.73 -3.31
N LEU A 90 14.15 5.05 -2.41
CA LEU A 90 14.48 3.64 -2.59
C LEU A 90 13.22 2.76 -2.54
N VAL A 91 12.31 3.03 -1.60
CA VAL A 91 11.02 2.31 -1.50
C VAL A 91 10.22 2.51 -2.77
N GLU A 92 10.07 3.76 -3.22
CA GLU A 92 9.35 4.11 -4.45
C GLU A 92 9.90 3.34 -5.65
N LYS A 93 11.23 3.33 -5.81
CA LYS A 93 11.89 2.59 -6.88
C LYS A 93 11.64 1.08 -6.80
N ARG A 94 11.70 0.47 -5.61
CA ARG A 94 11.43 -0.97 -5.45
C ARG A 94 9.99 -1.32 -5.83
N LEU A 95 9.03 -0.49 -5.42
CA LEU A 95 7.61 -0.67 -5.77
C LEU A 95 7.37 -0.53 -7.26
N GLU A 96 8.01 0.46 -7.90
CA GLU A 96 7.96 0.66 -9.35
C GLU A 96 8.54 -0.54 -10.11
N ASP A 97 9.75 -0.98 -9.74
CA ASP A 97 10.43 -2.12 -10.35
C ASP A 97 9.61 -3.41 -10.19
N LEU A 98 9.04 -3.63 -8.99
CA LEU A 98 8.17 -4.77 -8.74
C LEU A 98 6.91 -4.70 -9.60
N ALA A 99 6.22 -3.57 -9.64
CA ALA A 99 5.02 -3.39 -10.44
C ALA A 99 5.29 -3.62 -11.94
N LEU A 100 6.36 -3.03 -12.49
CA LEU A 100 6.73 -3.20 -13.89
C LEU A 100 6.97 -4.68 -14.25
N SER A 101 7.57 -5.44 -13.33
CA SER A 101 7.87 -6.86 -13.52
C SER A 101 6.68 -7.82 -13.41
N LEU A 102 5.50 -7.35 -13.00
CA LEU A 102 4.32 -8.20 -12.81
C LEU A 102 3.84 -8.82 -14.13
N THR A 103 3.59 -10.13 -14.11
CA THR A 103 2.91 -10.84 -15.21
C THR A 103 1.38 -10.81 -15.05
N THR A 104 0.66 -11.36 -16.03
CA THR A 104 -0.80 -11.53 -15.93
C THR A 104 -1.19 -12.44 -14.77
N GLU A 105 -0.42 -13.52 -14.54
CA GLU A 105 -0.65 -14.43 -13.41
C GLU A 105 -0.40 -13.73 -12.06
N ASP A 106 0.58 -12.83 -12.00
CA ASP A 106 0.85 -12.03 -10.80
C ASP A 106 -0.30 -11.05 -10.52
N ILE A 107 -0.88 -10.43 -11.55
CA ILE A 107 -2.06 -9.56 -11.42
C ILE A 107 -3.25 -10.34 -10.84
N GLU A 108 -3.52 -11.55 -11.32
CA GLU A 108 -4.58 -12.41 -10.75
C GLU A 108 -4.28 -12.80 -9.30
N SER A 109 -3.00 -12.98 -8.95
CA SER A 109 -2.59 -13.26 -7.57
C SER A 109 -2.80 -12.04 -6.66
N LEU A 110 -2.44 -10.84 -7.12
CA LEU A 110 -2.69 -9.58 -6.41
C LEU A 110 -4.18 -9.33 -6.21
N LYS A 111 -5.01 -9.62 -7.23
CA LYS A 111 -6.46 -9.54 -7.13
C LYS A 111 -7.01 -10.46 -6.03
N LYS A 112 -6.50 -11.68 -5.90
CA LYS A 112 -6.87 -12.61 -4.82
C LYS A 112 -6.44 -12.08 -3.45
N ILE A 113 -5.23 -11.51 -3.35
CA ILE A 113 -4.71 -10.94 -2.09
C ILE A 113 -5.59 -9.77 -1.64
N MET A 114 -5.81 -8.79 -2.52
CA MET A 114 -6.58 -7.57 -2.26
C MET A 114 -8.02 -7.87 -1.75
N ASN A 115 -8.67 -8.89 -2.31
CA ASN A 115 -10.05 -9.28 -1.95
C ASN A 115 -10.14 -10.28 -0.79
N ASN A 116 -9.04 -10.76 -0.22
CA ASN A 116 -9.06 -11.75 0.84
C ASN A 116 -9.18 -11.09 2.22
N ALA A 117 -10.34 -11.22 2.87
CA ALA A 117 -10.60 -10.66 4.19
C ALA A 117 -9.74 -11.27 5.33
N ASP A 118 -9.17 -12.46 5.12
CA ASP A 118 -8.29 -13.12 6.09
C ASP A 118 -6.82 -12.65 5.98
N ARG A 119 -6.49 -11.88 4.93
CA ARG A 119 -5.17 -11.24 4.79
C ARG A 119 -5.10 -9.98 5.64
N ASN A 120 -3.89 -9.66 6.10
CA ASN A 120 -3.65 -8.43 6.85
C ASN A 120 -3.89 -7.20 5.93
N GLY A 121 -4.18 -6.05 6.53
CA GLY A 121 -4.48 -4.83 5.78
C GLY A 121 -3.31 -4.33 4.92
N ASP A 122 -2.08 -4.48 5.40
CA ASP A 122 -0.88 -3.99 4.72
C ASP A 122 -0.61 -4.76 3.42
N ASP A 123 -0.76 -6.09 3.42
CA ASP A 123 -0.66 -6.95 2.23
C ASP A 123 -1.72 -6.55 1.20
N ARG A 124 -2.95 -6.29 1.66
CA ARG A 124 -4.06 -5.89 0.79
C ARG A 124 -3.82 -4.51 0.19
N ALA A 125 -3.33 -3.56 1.00
CA ALA A 125 -2.97 -2.20 0.55
C ALA A 125 -1.79 -2.22 -0.42
N LEU A 126 -0.77 -3.03 -0.16
CA LEU A 126 0.35 -3.23 -1.09
C LEU A 126 -0.13 -3.84 -2.41
N ALA A 127 -1.09 -4.76 -2.38
CA ALA A 127 -1.66 -5.31 -3.61
C ALA A 127 -2.39 -4.24 -4.44
N ILE A 128 -3.17 -3.37 -3.79
CA ILE A 128 -3.81 -2.20 -4.43
C ILE A 128 -2.74 -1.27 -5.03
N GLU A 129 -1.67 -1.00 -4.29
CA GLU A 129 -0.56 -0.14 -4.71
C GLU A 129 0.15 -0.67 -5.97
N LEU A 130 0.52 -1.96 -5.96
CA LEU A 130 1.20 -2.59 -7.09
C LEU A 130 0.32 -2.65 -8.34
N LEU A 131 -0.98 -2.93 -8.18
CA LEU A 131 -1.96 -2.85 -9.29
C LEU A 131 -2.11 -1.41 -9.79
N SER A 132 -2.10 -0.43 -8.88
CA SER A 132 -2.17 0.99 -9.20
C SER A 132 -0.95 1.45 -10.00
N ARG A 133 0.23 0.89 -9.76
CA ARG A 133 1.46 1.21 -10.52
C ARG A 133 1.58 0.47 -11.84
N LYS A 134 0.97 -0.71 -11.97
CA LYS A 134 1.10 -1.54 -13.19
C LYS A 134 0.53 -0.86 -14.45
N LYS A 135 -0.53 -0.05 -14.31
CA LYS A 135 -1.17 0.72 -15.40
C LYS A 135 -1.55 -0.08 -16.66
N THR A 136 -1.87 -1.36 -16.52
CA THR A 136 -2.40 -2.19 -17.61
C THR A 136 -3.93 -2.24 -17.60
N PRO A 137 -4.59 -2.61 -18.72
CA PRO A 137 -6.04 -2.82 -18.73
C PRO A 137 -6.52 -3.87 -17.70
N GLN A 138 -5.73 -4.92 -17.47
CA GLN A 138 -6.04 -5.96 -16.49
C GLN A 138 -5.98 -5.42 -15.05
N SER A 139 -4.96 -4.61 -14.74
CA SER A 139 -4.88 -3.97 -13.42
C SER A 139 -5.98 -2.94 -13.22
N LEU A 140 -6.40 -2.21 -14.27
CA LEU A 140 -7.53 -1.27 -14.20
C LEU A 140 -8.82 -2.02 -13.84
N ALA A 141 -9.12 -3.08 -14.58
CA ALA A 141 -10.30 -3.92 -14.34
C ALA A 141 -10.28 -4.57 -12.93
N ALA A 142 -9.10 -4.93 -12.42
CA ALA A 142 -8.96 -5.46 -11.07
C ALA A 142 -9.29 -4.40 -10.00
N LEU A 143 -8.82 -3.16 -10.17
CA LEU A 143 -9.13 -2.04 -9.27
C LEU A 143 -10.61 -1.64 -9.33
N GLU A 144 -11.19 -1.54 -10.53
CA GLU A 144 -12.63 -1.27 -10.71
C GLU A 144 -13.48 -2.33 -10.02
N GLY A 145 -13.17 -3.62 -10.26
CA GLY A 145 -13.88 -4.73 -9.65
C GLY A 145 -13.78 -4.76 -8.13
N PHE A 146 -12.65 -4.32 -7.58
CA PHE A 146 -12.48 -4.17 -6.13
C PHE A 146 -13.35 -3.04 -5.57
N VAL A 147 -13.40 -1.86 -6.21
CA VAL A 147 -14.27 -0.77 -5.74
C VAL A 147 -15.75 -1.18 -5.85
N GLN A 148 -16.14 -1.87 -6.92
CA GLN A 148 -17.52 -2.31 -7.13
C GLN A 148 -17.98 -3.39 -6.16
N SER A 149 -17.10 -4.30 -5.73
CA SER A 149 -17.46 -5.40 -4.84
C SER A 149 -17.72 -4.95 -3.40
N HIS A 150 -17.29 -3.74 -3.03
CA HIS A 150 -17.42 -3.19 -1.69
C HIS A 150 -18.56 -2.16 -1.62
N GLN A 151 -19.74 -2.56 -2.10
CA GLN A 151 -20.98 -1.84 -1.80
C GLN A 151 -21.29 -1.99 -0.31
N THR A 152 -21.43 -0.86 0.38
CA THR A 152 -21.79 -0.89 1.79
C THR A 152 -23.27 -1.17 1.91
N THR A 153 -23.64 -2.43 2.17
CA THR A 153 -25.02 -2.77 2.55
C THR A 153 -25.39 -1.96 3.79
N THR A 154 -26.24 -0.97 3.56
CA THR A 154 -27.00 -0.14 4.51
C THR A 154 -26.87 -0.48 6.01
N LYS A 155 -26.42 0.53 6.77
CA LYS A 155 -26.76 0.77 8.20
C LYS A 155 -26.35 -0.27 9.24
N GLU A 156 -25.47 -1.21 8.96
CA GLU A 156 -24.87 -2.02 10.03
C GLU A 156 -23.64 -1.34 10.64
N ASN A 157 -23.44 -1.56 11.94
CA ASN A 157 -22.42 -0.90 12.75
C ASN A 157 -21.04 -0.95 12.09
N TRP A 158 -20.40 0.22 11.99
CA TRP A 158 -19.04 0.37 11.50
C TRP A 158 -18.10 -0.66 12.13
N SER A 159 -17.42 -1.43 11.29
CA SER A 159 -16.46 -2.46 11.69
C SER A 159 -15.10 -2.23 11.06
N ARG A 160 -14.02 -2.71 11.70
CA ARG A 160 -12.65 -2.59 11.15
C ARG A 160 -12.49 -3.18 9.73
N PRO A 161 -13.12 -4.32 9.37
CA PRO A 161 -13.07 -4.81 8.00
C PRO A 161 -13.74 -3.87 7.00
N GLN A 162 -14.88 -3.26 7.38
CA GLN A 162 -15.55 -2.25 6.54
C GLN A 162 -14.68 -1.00 6.38
N GLU A 163 -14.07 -0.52 7.47
CA GLU A 163 -13.13 0.61 7.43
C GLU A 163 -12.00 0.37 6.45
N PHE A 164 -11.35 -0.80 6.51
CA PHE A 164 -10.31 -1.14 5.55
C PHE A 164 -10.86 -1.13 4.11
N ASN A 165 -12.03 -1.73 3.88
CA ASN A 165 -12.59 -1.82 2.55
C ASN A 165 -12.89 -0.43 1.97
N SER A 166 -13.44 0.49 2.75
CA SER A 166 -13.67 1.88 2.33
C SER A 166 -12.35 2.62 2.06
N VAL A 167 -11.35 2.49 2.94
CA VAL A 167 -10.04 3.13 2.74
C VAL A 167 -9.29 2.54 1.53
N GLY A 168 -9.29 1.22 1.38
CA GLY A 168 -8.69 0.53 0.24
C GLY A 168 -9.39 0.89 -1.07
N ALA A 169 -10.72 0.98 -1.08
CA ALA A 169 -11.45 1.41 -2.27
C ALA A 169 -11.12 2.86 -2.65
N ALA A 170 -10.95 3.74 -1.67
CA ALA A 170 -10.46 5.10 -1.91
C ALA A 170 -9.05 5.11 -2.52
N GLN A 171 -8.12 4.29 -2.01
CA GLN A 171 -6.78 4.14 -2.60
C GLN A 171 -6.85 3.61 -4.04
N ALA A 172 -7.73 2.64 -4.32
CA ALA A 172 -7.93 2.12 -5.67
C ALA A 172 -8.48 3.19 -6.62
N ILE A 173 -9.40 4.04 -6.17
CA ILE A 173 -9.92 5.19 -6.94
C ILE A 173 -8.79 6.15 -7.32
N GLU A 174 -7.87 6.44 -6.40
CA GLU A 174 -6.68 7.26 -6.69
C GLU A 174 -5.74 6.58 -7.68
N GLY A 175 -5.55 5.27 -7.51
CA GLY A 175 -4.80 4.44 -8.45
C GLY A 175 -5.34 4.50 -9.87
N ILE A 176 -6.67 4.46 -10.02
CA ILE A 176 -7.39 4.64 -11.30
C ILE A 176 -7.15 6.06 -11.85
N ALA A 177 -7.25 7.08 -11.01
CA ALA A 177 -7.06 8.47 -11.40
C ALA A 177 -5.63 8.76 -11.90
N ALA A 178 -4.64 7.99 -11.45
CA ALA A 178 -3.25 8.12 -11.88
C ALA A 178 -2.94 7.38 -13.20
N TYR A 179 -3.93 6.82 -13.93
CA TYR A 179 -3.68 6.17 -15.22
C TYR A 179 -3.23 7.18 -16.29
N PRO A 180 -2.26 6.81 -17.15
CA PRO A 180 -1.72 7.73 -18.16
C PRO A 180 -2.77 8.10 -19.22
N GLU A 181 -3.68 7.17 -19.56
CA GLU A 181 -4.79 7.48 -20.46
C GLU A 181 -5.97 8.11 -19.70
N LYS A 182 -5.94 9.44 -19.60
CA LYS A 182 -6.96 10.25 -18.93
C LYS A 182 -8.40 9.86 -19.29
N ASP A 183 -8.71 9.63 -20.56
CA ASP A 183 -10.07 9.29 -21.00
C ASP A 183 -10.53 7.92 -20.45
N LYS A 184 -9.61 6.96 -20.35
CA LYS A 184 -9.91 5.65 -19.73
C LYS A 184 -10.15 5.81 -18.23
N ALA A 185 -9.30 6.59 -17.55
CA ALA A 185 -9.45 6.87 -16.12
C ALA A 185 -10.79 7.57 -15.83
N LEU A 186 -11.17 8.58 -16.63
CA LEU A 186 -12.45 9.26 -16.50
C LEU A 186 -13.63 8.31 -16.74
N THR A 187 -13.57 7.48 -17.77
CA THR A 187 -14.60 6.49 -18.08
C THR A 187 -14.79 5.49 -16.93
N ALA A 188 -13.69 5.00 -16.36
CA ALA A 188 -13.70 4.10 -15.20
C ALA A 188 -14.37 4.77 -13.99
N LEU A 189 -13.95 6.00 -13.65
CA LEU A 189 -14.50 6.77 -12.54
C LEU A 189 -15.99 7.10 -12.74
N ASP A 190 -16.42 7.41 -13.97
CA ASP A 190 -17.83 7.63 -14.31
C ASP A 190 -18.67 6.36 -14.18
N SER A 191 -18.09 5.20 -14.50
CA SER A 191 -18.73 3.90 -14.30
C SER A 191 -18.92 3.64 -12.80
N LEU A 192 -17.87 3.84 -12.00
CA LEU A 192 -17.90 3.64 -10.55
C LEU A 192 -18.89 4.56 -9.84
N ALA A 193 -18.98 5.84 -10.25
CA ALA A 193 -19.92 6.81 -9.69
C ALA A 193 -21.40 6.39 -9.82
N LYS A 194 -21.72 5.49 -10.76
CA LYS A 194 -23.08 4.96 -10.96
C LYS A 194 -23.38 3.74 -10.10
N THR A 195 -22.35 3.03 -9.62
CA THR A 195 -22.48 1.74 -8.92
C THR A 195 -22.16 1.82 -7.44
N VAL A 196 -21.41 2.83 -7.01
CA VAL A 196 -21.01 3.04 -5.61
C VAL A 196 -22.09 3.84 -4.88
N ASP A 197 -22.43 3.41 -3.67
CA ASP A 197 -23.42 4.04 -2.79
C ASP A 197 -22.79 4.82 -1.62
N GLU A 198 -21.55 4.48 -1.25
CA GLU A 198 -20.85 5.09 -0.13
C GLU A 198 -20.47 6.56 -0.42
N SER A 199 -21.02 7.48 0.37
CA SER A 199 -20.79 8.93 0.20
C SER A 199 -19.32 9.34 0.23
N PHE A 200 -18.51 8.69 1.07
CA PHE A 200 -17.06 8.92 1.15
C PHE A 200 -16.35 8.56 -0.17
N LEU A 201 -16.70 7.42 -0.76
CA LEU A 201 -16.14 6.97 -2.04
C LEU A 201 -16.64 7.84 -3.21
N LEU A 202 -17.90 8.26 -3.19
CA LEU A 202 -18.46 9.19 -4.19
C LEU A 202 -17.72 10.53 -4.18
N ASP A 203 -17.43 11.09 -3.00
CA ASP A 203 -16.59 12.29 -2.87
C ASP A 203 -15.19 12.02 -3.45
N ARG A 204 -14.56 10.89 -3.11
CA ARG A 204 -13.22 10.55 -3.62
C ARG A 204 -13.19 10.42 -5.15
N ILE A 205 -14.22 9.82 -5.75
CA ILE A 205 -14.39 9.73 -7.20
C ILE A 205 -14.52 11.13 -7.81
N ALA A 206 -15.36 11.99 -7.24
CA ALA A 206 -15.56 13.35 -7.73
C ALA A 206 -14.25 14.15 -7.72
N ARG A 207 -13.50 14.12 -6.60
CA ARG A 207 -12.19 14.79 -6.48
C ARG A 207 -11.17 14.26 -7.47
N SER A 208 -11.14 12.94 -7.66
CA SER A 208 -10.24 12.29 -8.62
C SER A 208 -10.53 12.73 -10.05
N LYS A 209 -11.81 12.85 -10.43
CA LYS A 209 -12.22 13.39 -11.72
C LYS A 209 -11.84 14.86 -11.88
N GLN A 210 -12.03 15.69 -10.84
CA GLN A 210 -11.65 17.11 -10.86
C GLN A 210 -10.15 17.30 -11.05
N SER A 211 -9.34 16.49 -10.37
CA SER A 211 -7.87 16.45 -10.54
C SER A 211 -7.49 16.12 -11.98
N LEU A 212 -8.10 15.09 -12.58
CA LEU A 212 -7.85 14.72 -13.98
C LEU A 212 -8.19 15.83 -14.97
N ILE A 213 -9.24 16.62 -14.73
CA ILE A 213 -9.64 17.72 -15.63
C ILE A 213 -8.92 19.04 -15.35
N GLY A 214 -8.09 19.11 -14.30
CA GLY A 214 -7.31 20.31 -13.94
C GLY A 214 -8.10 21.38 -13.17
N ASN A 215 -9.22 21.02 -12.54
CA ASN A 215 -10.08 21.93 -11.77
C ASN A 215 -9.99 21.64 -10.26
N THR A 216 -8.77 21.56 -9.71
CA THR A 216 -8.55 21.32 -8.27
C THR A 216 -9.06 22.46 -7.39
N ASP A 217 -8.96 23.70 -7.86
CA ASP A 217 -9.22 24.92 -7.10
C ASP A 217 -10.67 25.02 -6.60
N ALA A 218 -11.63 24.55 -7.40
CA ALA A 218 -13.05 24.57 -7.03
C ALA A 218 -13.38 23.68 -5.82
N THR A 219 -12.61 22.62 -5.60
CA THR A 219 -12.82 21.69 -4.49
C THR A 219 -12.28 22.29 -3.18
N GLU A 220 -11.09 22.89 -3.22
CA GLU A 220 -10.50 23.56 -2.06
C GLU A 220 -11.28 24.81 -1.66
N GLU A 221 -11.81 25.58 -2.62
CA GLU A 221 -12.68 26.73 -2.32
C GLU A 221 -13.98 26.31 -1.63
N GLN A 222 -14.57 25.18 -2.02
CA GLN A 222 -15.77 24.64 -1.39
C GLN A 222 -15.48 24.20 0.06
N ASP A 223 -14.39 23.47 0.28
CA ASP A 223 -14.00 23.00 1.61
C ASP A 223 -13.66 24.19 2.53
N ASN A 224 -12.90 25.17 2.01
CA ASN A 224 -12.57 26.40 2.74
C ASN A 224 -13.81 27.25 3.04
N GLY A 225 -14.77 27.29 2.11
CA GLY A 225 -16.06 27.95 2.31
C GLY A 225 -16.87 27.30 3.44
N ALA A 226 -16.96 25.96 3.45
CA ALA A 226 -17.62 25.22 4.51
C ALA A 226 -16.93 25.43 5.87
N LEU A 227 -15.60 25.35 5.93
CA LEU A 227 -14.84 25.58 7.17
C LEU A 227 -15.04 26.99 7.73
N LYS A 228 -15.09 28.02 6.88
CA LYS A 228 -15.37 29.41 7.30
C LYS A 228 -16.75 29.57 7.95
N GLN A 229 -17.73 28.75 7.60
CA GLN A 229 -19.07 28.76 8.22
C GLN A 229 -19.08 28.14 9.63
N PHE A 230 -18.07 27.35 10.01
CA PHE A 230 -17.97 26.71 11.33
C PHE A 230 -17.10 27.49 12.33
N VAL A 231 -16.24 28.40 11.85
CA VAL A 231 -15.30 29.17 12.67
C VAL A 231 -15.85 30.56 13.03
N GLN A 232 -17.03 30.93 12.52
CA GLN A 232 -17.80 32.13 12.90
C GLN A 232 -18.86 31.80 13.95
#